data_AF-A0A949XKZ8-F1
#
_entry.id   AF-A0A949XKZ8-F1
#
_cell.length_a   1.000
_cell.length_b   1.000
_cell.length_c   1.000
_cell.angle_alpha   90.00
_cell.angle_beta   90.00
_cell.angle_gamma   90.00
#
_symmetry.space_group_name_H-M   'P 1'
#
loop_
_entity.id
_entity.type
_entity.pdbx_description
1 polymer ?
#
loop_
_entity_poly.entity_id
_entity_poly.type
_entity_poly.pdbx_seq_one_letter_code
_entity_poly.pdbx_strand_id
1 'polypeptide(L)'
;KAILQCLGEHGHAVHDSNELAERVRVALRRKICFNLTDGKPLLFLYQLDPSLQDLFHNSVRQNANGAYLSMDAESIDLVVKAAQKEIGKLPPTAQRPAIVTDKEIRRFVKRVLSRDFPDLQVISYEEVAPEMNVQLLGKIGEAAGAQIGQGTSWNGEQSMIATLPSVAR
;
A
#
# COMPACT_ATOMS: atom_id res chain seq x y z
N LYS A 1 -3.69 -23.20 -18.92
CA LYS A 1 -2.57 -24.09 -18.54
C LYS A 1 -2.00 -23.74 -17.15
N ALA A 2 -1.39 -22.55 -16.96
CA ALA A 2 -0.74 -22.18 -15.69
C ALA A 2 -1.64 -22.29 -14.44
N ILE A 3 -2.92 -21.89 -14.54
CA ILE A 3 -3.88 -21.99 -13.44
C ILE A 3 -4.07 -23.45 -13.01
N LEU A 4 -4.47 -24.33 -13.94
CA LEU A 4 -4.72 -25.75 -13.64
C LEU A 4 -3.47 -26.46 -13.13
N GLN A 5 -2.30 -26.10 -13.67
CA GLN A 5 -1.03 -26.64 -13.21
C GLN A 5 -0.74 -26.24 -11.76
N CYS A 6 -0.84 -24.95 -11.42
CA CYS A 6 -0.63 -24.46 -10.06
C CYS A 6 -1.63 -25.06 -9.07
N LEU A 7 -2.89 -25.22 -9.47
CA LEU A 7 -3.92 -25.89 -8.66
C LEU A 7 -3.61 -27.38 -8.45
N GLY A 8 -3.13 -28.10 -9.47
CA GLY A 8 -2.72 -29.50 -9.33
C GLY A 8 -1.50 -29.66 -8.42
N GLU A 9 -0.52 -28.76 -8.54
CA GLU A 9 0.72 -28.78 -7.76
C GLU A 9 0.51 -28.43 -6.28
N HIS A 10 -0.42 -27.51 -5.95
CA HIS A 10 -0.56 -27.00 -4.57
C HIS A 10 -1.90 -27.32 -3.90
N GLY A 11 -2.94 -27.67 -4.65
CA GLY A 11 -4.31 -27.80 -4.13
C GLY A 11 -4.50 -28.93 -3.12
N HIS A 12 -3.58 -29.90 -3.07
CA HIS A 12 -3.62 -30.99 -2.08
C HIS A 12 -3.05 -30.56 -0.72
N ALA A 13 -2.13 -29.58 -0.68
CA ALA A 13 -1.46 -29.14 0.54
C ALA A 13 -2.03 -27.82 1.09
N VAL A 14 -2.61 -26.99 0.22
CA VAL A 14 -3.16 -25.67 0.59
C VAL A 14 -4.68 -25.73 0.56
N HIS A 15 -5.30 -25.70 1.74
CA HIS A 15 -6.75 -25.74 1.87
C HIS A 15 -7.41 -24.34 1.95
N ASP A 16 -6.64 -23.30 2.30
CA ASP A 16 -7.14 -21.92 2.21
C ASP A 16 -7.18 -21.47 0.74
N SER A 17 -8.39 -21.31 0.23
CA SER A 17 -8.65 -20.84 -1.13
C SER A 17 -8.00 -19.49 -1.44
N ASN A 18 -7.86 -18.59 -0.47
CA ASN A 18 -7.23 -17.29 -0.67
C ASN A 18 -5.73 -17.43 -0.88
N GLU A 19 -5.07 -18.25 -0.06
CA GLU A 19 -3.64 -18.54 -0.22
C GLU A 19 -3.36 -19.25 -1.56
N LEU A 20 -4.22 -20.18 -1.94
CA LEU A 20 -4.12 -20.85 -3.23
C LEU A 20 -4.30 -19.87 -4.40
N ALA A 21 -5.22 -18.89 -4.27
CA ALA A 21 -5.40 -17.84 -5.26
C ALA A 21 -4.14 -16.95 -5.39
N GLU A 22 -3.49 -16.57 -4.28
CA GLU A 22 -2.22 -15.82 -4.35
C GLU A 22 -1.12 -16.59 -5.08
N ARG A 23 -1.01 -17.92 -4.86
CA ARG A 23 -0.06 -18.77 -5.62
C ARG A 23 -0.36 -18.80 -7.11
N VAL A 24 -1.63 -18.93 -7.48
CA VAL A 24 -2.05 -18.86 -8.89
C VAL A 24 -1.69 -17.51 -9.49
N ARG A 25 -1.87 -16.41 -8.76
CA ARG A 25 -1.51 -15.08 -9.24
C ARG A 25 0.00 -14.95 -9.49
N VAL A 26 0.84 -15.47 -8.59
CA VAL A 26 2.30 -15.52 -8.81
C VAL A 26 2.69 -16.34 -10.04
N ALA A 27 2.00 -17.47 -10.29
CA ALA A 27 2.16 -18.26 -11.51
C ALA A 27 1.72 -17.49 -12.78
N LEU A 28 0.85 -16.49 -12.63
CA LEU A 28 0.36 -15.61 -13.69
C LEU A 28 1.12 -14.28 -13.79
N ARG A 29 2.25 -14.09 -13.09
CA ARG A 29 3.01 -12.82 -13.04
C ARG A 29 3.19 -12.14 -14.40
N ARG A 30 3.58 -12.89 -15.44
CA ARG A 30 3.76 -12.36 -16.81
C ARG A 30 2.48 -11.79 -17.38
N LYS A 31 1.34 -12.46 -17.15
CA LYS A 31 0.03 -12.02 -17.63
C LYS A 31 -0.47 -10.81 -16.83
N ILE A 32 -0.21 -10.77 -15.53
CA ILE A 32 -0.52 -9.62 -14.68
C ILE A 32 0.25 -8.39 -15.16
N CYS A 33 1.58 -8.49 -15.31
CA CYS A 33 2.41 -7.40 -15.82
C CYS A 33 1.96 -6.96 -17.21
N PHE A 34 1.73 -7.89 -18.14
CA PHE A 34 1.24 -7.57 -19.49
C PHE A 34 -0.05 -6.75 -19.45
N ASN A 35 -1.02 -7.12 -18.60
CA ASN A 35 -2.28 -6.40 -18.49
C ASN A 35 -2.11 -5.00 -17.86
N LEU A 36 -1.14 -4.83 -16.95
CA LEU A 36 -0.83 -3.52 -16.34
C LEU A 36 -0.11 -2.57 -17.30
N THR A 37 0.69 -3.12 -18.21
CA THR A 37 1.55 -2.32 -19.09
C THR A 37 1.09 -2.26 -20.53
N ASP A 38 0.02 -2.98 -20.86
CA ASP A 38 -0.44 -3.19 -22.23
C ASP A 38 0.71 -3.70 -23.13
N GLY A 39 1.47 -4.66 -22.58
CA GLY A 39 2.63 -5.28 -23.24
C GLY A 39 3.92 -4.45 -23.27
N LYS A 40 3.92 -3.23 -22.70
CA LYS A 40 5.14 -2.41 -22.60
C LYS A 40 6.09 -2.97 -21.53
N PRO A 41 7.41 -2.77 -21.66
CA PRO A 41 8.39 -3.28 -20.69
C PRO A 41 8.49 -2.44 -19.41
N LEU A 42 7.81 -1.29 -19.33
CA LEU A 42 7.87 -0.36 -18.20
C LEU A 42 6.62 -0.47 -17.33
N LEU A 43 6.83 -0.76 -16.05
CA LEU A 43 5.80 -0.91 -15.03
C LEU A 43 5.91 0.22 -14.01
N PHE A 44 4.86 1.04 -13.93
CA PHE A 44 4.77 2.14 -12.95
C PHE A 44 4.10 1.66 -11.68
N LEU A 45 4.78 1.85 -10.54
CA LEU A 45 4.30 1.38 -9.25
C LEU A 45 4.31 2.49 -8.19
N TYR A 46 3.34 2.43 -7.31
CA TYR A 46 3.42 3.02 -5.98
C TYR A 46 3.78 1.95 -4.97
N GLN A 47 4.56 2.29 -3.97
CA GLN A 47 4.90 1.40 -2.87
C GLN A 47 4.18 1.86 -1.60
N LEU A 48 3.72 0.94 -0.74
CA LEU A 48 3.31 1.34 0.61
C LEU A 48 4.53 1.70 1.44
N ASP A 49 4.41 2.75 2.26
CA ASP A 49 5.40 3.06 3.29
C ASP A 49 5.44 1.95 4.36
N PRO A 50 6.62 1.64 4.96
CA PRO A 50 6.72 0.55 5.93
C PRO A 50 5.74 0.66 7.10
N SER A 51 5.45 1.88 7.56
CA SER A 51 4.47 2.14 8.62
C SER A 51 3.07 1.60 8.29
N LEU A 52 2.62 1.78 7.04
CA LEU A 52 1.34 1.23 6.58
C LEU A 52 1.42 -0.28 6.38
N GLN A 53 2.55 -0.80 5.88
CA GLN A 53 2.73 -2.25 5.76
C GLN A 53 2.62 -2.94 7.13
N ASP A 54 3.30 -2.40 8.13
CA ASP A 54 3.24 -2.88 9.51
C ASP A 54 1.82 -2.81 10.08
N LEU A 55 1.10 -1.72 9.82
CA LEU A 55 -0.31 -1.60 10.21
C LEU A 55 -1.16 -2.74 9.62
N PHE A 56 -0.97 -3.06 8.34
CA PHE A 56 -1.66 -4.20 7.72
C PHE A 56 -1.27 -5.52 8.36
N HIS A 57 0.03 -5.81 8.46
CA HIS A 57 0.54 -7.05 9.06
C HIS A 57 0.02 -7.25 10.49
N ASN A 58 0.08 -6.19 11.31
CA ASN A 58 -0.42 -6.20 12.69
C ASN A 58 -1.94 -6.29 12.80
N SER A 59 -2.68 -6.00 11.74
CA SER A 59 -4.13 -6.10 11.67
C SER A 59 -4.62 -7.44 11.09
N VAL A 60 -3.73 -8.25 10.49
CA VAL A 60 -4.10 -9.57 10.00
C VAL A 60 -4.26 -10.54 11.17
N ARG A 61 -5.37 -11.27 11.19
CA ARG A 61 -5.70 -12.31 12.17
C ARG A 61 -6.02 -13.60 11.44
N GLN A 62 -5.82 -14.72 12.11
CA GLN A 62 -6.17 -16.05 11.57
C GLN A 62 -7.36 -16.62 12.32
N ASN A 63 -8.25 -17.30 11.60
CA ASN A 63 -9.28 -18.15 12.16
C ASN A 63 -9.40 -19.46 11.35
N ALA A 64 -10.38 -20.30 11.69
CA ALA A 64 -10.61 -21.59 11.02
C ALA A 64 -10.89 -21.47 9.50
N ASN A 65 -11.34 -20.29 9.04
CA ASN A 65 -11.67 -20.02 7.64
C ASN A 65 -10.53 -19.28 6.90
N GLY A 66 -9.35 -19.15 7.52
CA GLY A 66 -8.18 -18.49 6.96
C GLY A 66 -7.91 -17.11 7.57
N ALA A 67 -7.02 -16.37 6.92
CA ALA A 67 -6.60 -15.05 7.40
C ALA A 67 -7.58 -13.94 6.99
N TYR A 68 -7.92 -13.06 7.93
CA TYR A 68 -8.81 -11.91 7.76
C TYR A 68 -8.21 -10.63 8.34
N LEU A 69 -8.61 -9.47 7.79
CA LEU A 69 -8.21 -8.16 8.31
C LEU A 69 -9.13 -7.75 9.48
N SER A 70 -8.52 -7.44 10.61
CA SER A 70 -9.14 -6.84 11.80
C SER A 70 -8.51 -5.47 12.05
N MET A 71 -8.85 -4.51 11.21
CA MET A 71 -8.39 -3.12 11.27
C MET A 71 -9.57 -2.22 11.65
N ASP A 72 -9.34 -1.24 12.53
CA ASP A 72 -10.35 -0.27 12.92
C ASP A 72 -10.64 0.75 11.80
N ALA A 73 -11.74 1.49 11.95
CA ALA A 73 -12.21 2.41 10.92
C ALA A 73 -11.28 3.63 10.72
N GLU A 74 -10.62 4.09 11.78
CA GLU A 74 -9.71 5.24 11.72
C GLU A 74 -8.45 4.88 10.93
N SER A 75 -7.87 3.70 11.20
CA SER A 75 -6.77 3.12 10.44
C SER A 75 -7.11 2.92 8.96
N ILE A 76 -8.33 2.46 8.65
CA ILE A 76 -8.79 2.31 7.26
C ILE A 76 -8.86 3.67 6.55
N ASP A 77 -9.45 4.68 7.20
CA ASP A 77 -9.57 6.04 6.66
C ASP A 77 -8.20 6.68 6.42
N LEU A 78 -7.24 6.45 7.33
CA LEU A 78 -5.86 6.88 7.18
C LEU A 78 -5.21 6.30 5.92
N VAL A 79 -5.33 4.99 5.69
CA VAL A 79 -4.79 4.33 4.49
C VAL A 79 -5.42 4.90 3.21
N VAL A 80 -6.74 5.08 3.21
CA VAL A 80 -7.47 5.62 2.04
C VAL A 80 -7.03 7.05 1.74
N LYS A 81 -6.91 7.92 2.76
CA LYS A 81 -6.44 9.29 2.60
C LYS A 81 -5.00 9.36 2.09
N ALA A 82 -4.11 8.52 2.61
CA ALA A 82 -2.73 8.42 2.12
C ALA A 82 -2.69 8.05 0.63
N ALA A 83 -3.52 7.08 0.21
CA ALA A 83 -3.62 6.68 -1.19
C ALA A 83 -4.20 7.80 -2.08
N GLN A 84 -5.25 8.50 -1.64
CA GLN A 84 -5.84 9.65 -2.35
C GLN A 84 -4.83 10.76 -2.61
N LYS A 85 -4.02 11.08 -1.60
CA LYS A 85 -2.99 12.12 -1.69
C LYS A 85 -1.95 11.83 -2.76
N GLU A 86 -1.49 10.58 -2.87
CA GLU A 86 -0.42 10.22 -3.81
C GLU A 86 -0.94 9.92 -5.22
N ILE A 87 -2.06 9.21 -5.33
CA ILE A 87 -2.64 8.81 -6.62
C ILE A 87 -3.25 10.03 -7.33
N GLY A 88 -3.80 10.99 -6.58
CA GLY A 88 -4.40 12.21 -7.14
C GLY A 88 -3.41 13.15 -7.85
N LYS A 89 -2.10 12.90 -7.77
CA LYS A 89 -1.06 13.73 -8.41
C LYS A 89 -0.82 13.40 -9.88
N LEU A 90 -1.38 12.29 -10.37
CA LEU A 90 -1.12 11.84 -11.74
C LEU A 90 -1.99 12.57 -12.76
N PRO A 91 -1.42 12.98 -13.91
CA PRO A 91 -2.22 13.52 -14.99
C PRO A 91 -3.15 12.43 -15.56
N PRO A 92 -4.34 12.79 -16.07
CA PRO A 92 -5.29 11.83 -16.64
C PRO A 92 -4.73 10.97 -17.79
N THR A 93 -3.67 11.44 -18.45
CA THR A 93 -2.99 10.77 -19.56
C THR A 93 -1.89 9.81 -19.11
N ALA A 94 -1.58 9.74 -17.81
CA ALA A 94 -0.58 8.82 -17.30
C ALA A 94 -1.04 7.37 -17.47
N GLN A 95 -0.08 6.48 -17.74
CA GLN A 95 -0.32 5.05 -17.66
C GLN A 95 -0.78 4.70 -16.25
N ARG A 96 -1.84 3.88 -16.14
CA ARG A 96 -2.45 3.51 -14.85
C ARG A 96 -1.41 2.76 -13.99
N PRO A 97 -0.94 3.32 -12.87
CA PRO A 97 -0.01 2.62 -12.01
C PRO A 97 -0.72 1.56 -11.18
N ALA A 98 0.06 0.65 -10.61
CA ALA A 98 -0.40 -0.28 -9.59
C ALA A 98 0.28 0.01 -8.25
N ILE A 99 -0.31 -0.46 -7.15
CA ILE A 99 0.37 -0.51 -5.85
C ILE A 99 1.11 -1.83 -5.75
N VAL A 100 2.35 -1.81 -5.28
CA VAL A 100 3.11 -3.00 -4.91
C VAL A 100 3.26 -3.12 -3.39
N THR A 101 3.12 -4.33 -2.88
CA THR A 101 3.16 -4.66 -1.45
C THR A 101 3.56 -6.13 -1.22
N ASP A 102 3.58 -6.59 0.04
CA ASP A 102 3.89 -7.99 0.35
C ASP A 102 2.71 -8.92 0.01
N LYS A 103 3.02 -10.17 -0.31
CA LYS A 103 2.02 -11.18 -0.71
C LYS A 103 0.95 -11.38 0.37
N GLU A 104 1.35 -11.41 1.63
CA GLU A 104 0.52 -11.67 2.80
C GLU A 104 -0.58 -10.62 2.97
N ILE A 105 -0.28 -9.36 2.64
CA ILE A 105 -1.17 -8.22 2.83
C ILE A 105 -1.84 -7.72 1.55
N ARG A 106 -1.36 -8.13 0.37
CA ARG A 106 -1.85 -7.68 -0.95
C ARG A 106 -3.37 -7.70 -1.08
N ARG A 107 -4.02 -8.82 -0.74
CA ARG A 107 -5.48 -8.95 -0.84
C ARG A 107 -6.23 -8.00 0.10
N PHE A 108 -5.66 -7.74 1.27
CA PHE A 108 -6.26 -6.85 2.27
C PHE A 108 -6.13 -5.39 1.84
N VAL A 109 -4.95 -5.00 1.33
CA VAL A 109 -4.71 -3.69 0.74
C VAL A 109 -5.69 -3.45 -0.42
N LYS A 110 -5.82 -4.41 -1.36
CA LYS A 110 -6.81 -4.31 -2.44
C LYS A 110 -8.23 -4.16 -1.89
N ARG A 111 -8.62 -4.95 -0.90
CA ARG A 111 -9.96 -4.90 -0.32
C ARG A 111 -10.28 -3.54 0.31
N VAL A 112 -9.35 -2.98 1.08
CA VAL A 112 -9.49 -1.66 1.70
C VAL A 112 -9.63 -0.58 0.63
N LEU A 113 -8.76 -0.57 -0.37
CA LEU A 113 -8.73 0.49 -1.39
C LEU A 113 -9.79 0.34 -2.49
N SER A 114 -10.40 -0.84 -2.66
CA SER A 114 -11.36 -1.07 -3.77
C SER A 114 -12.64 -0.26 -3.65
N ARG A 115 -12.98 0.22 -2.45
CA ARG A 115 -14.17 1.06 -2.25
C ARG A 115 -14.02 2.41 -2.94
N ASP A 116 -12.88 3.06 -2.76
CA ASP A 116 -12.58 4.39 -3.29
C ASP A 116 -11.86 4.35 -4.65
N PHE A 117 -11.13 3.27 -4.92
CA PHE A 117 -10.35 3.05 -6.15
C PHE A 117 -10.66 1.68 -6.77
N PRO A 118 -11.84 1.51 -7.40
CA PRO A 118 -12.25 0.21 -7.95
C PRO A 118 -11.27 -0.33 -9.00
N ASP A 119 -10.78 0.56 -9.87
CA ASP A 119 -9.88 0.23 -10.98
C ASP A 119 -8.41 0.04 -10.57
N LEU A 120 -8.03 0.50 -9.37
CA LEU A 120 -6.64 0.47 -8.92
C LEU A 120 -6.18 -0.96 -8.69
N GLN A 121 -5.09 -1.34 -9.36
CA GLN A 121 -4.52 -2.66 -9.21
C GLN A 121 -3.56 -2.68 -8.03
N VAL A 122 -3.59 -3.77 -7.27
CA VAL A 122 -2.64 -4.03 -6.17
C VAL A 122 -2.00 -5.38 -6.42
N ILE A 123 -0.68 -5.37 -6.56
CA ILE A 123 0.14 -6.54 -6.84
C ILE A 123 1.14 -6.80 -5.71
N SER A 124 1.60 -8.04 -5.59
CA SER A 124 2.71 -8.38 -4.69
C SER A 124 4.06 -8.25 -5.39
N TYR A 125 5.16 -8.13 -4.64
CA TYR A 125 6.50 -8.16 -5.23
C TYR A 125 6.77 -9.45 -6.03
N GLU A 126 6.22 -10.58 -5.61
CA GLU A 126 6.37 -11.87 -6.31
C GLU A 126 5.63 -11.92 -7.67
N GLU A 127 4.66 -11.03 -7.87
CA GLU A 127 3.91 -10.90 -9.12
C GLU A 127 4.60 -10.00 -10.15
N VAL A 128 5.69 -9.34 -9.77
CA VAL A 128 6.51 -8.58 -10.71
C VAL A 128 7.36 -9.55 -11.52
N ALA A 129 7.13 -9.61 -12.82
CA ALA A 129 7.93 -10.45 -13.71
C ALA A 129 9.37 -9.90 -13.79
N PRO A 130 10.41 -10.77 -13.71
CA PRO A 130 11.81 -10.34 -13.65
C PRO A 130 12.29 -9.56 -14.88
N GLU A 131 11.62 -9.73 -16.02
CA GLU A 131 11.88 -9.00 -17.27
C GLU A 131 11.35 -7.56 -17.30
N MET A 132 10.59 -7.12 -16.29
CA MET A 132 9.98 -5.79 -16.26
C MET A 132 10.95 -4.73 -15.72
N ASN A 133 10.99 -3.58 -16.40
CA ASN A 133 11.60 -2.37 -15.85
C ASN A 133 10.60 -1.71 -14.90
N VAL A 134 10.96 -1.56 -13.63
CA VAL A 134 10.10 -0.98 -12.61
C VAL A 134 10.46 0.48 -12.39
N GLN A 135 9.46 1.35 -12.42
CA GLN A 135 9.60 2.75 -12.01
C GLN A 135 8.66 3.05 -10.85
N LEU A 136 9.25 3.42 -9.71
CA LEU A 136 8.50 3.88 -8.55
C LEU A 136 8.11 5.34 -8.74
N LEU A 137 6.81 5.61 -8.70
CA LEU A 137 6.25 6.97 -8.78
C LEU A 137 6.27 7.68 -7.43
N GLY A 138 6.24 6.91 -6.34
CA GLY A 138 6.23 7.44 -4.98
C GLY A 138 5.88 6.37 -3.95
N LYS A 139 5.83 6.81 -2.69
CA LYS A 139 5.40 5.99 -1.56
C LYS A 139 4.08 6.50 -1.02
N ILE A 140 3.14 5.58 -0.82
CA ILE A 140 1.85 5.82 -0.16
C ILE A 140 2.07 5.61 1.33
N GLY A 141 2.00 6.69 2.08
CA GLY A 141 2.18 6.71 3.52
C GLY A 141 1.87 8.08 4.05
N GLU A 142 2.06 8.27 5.35
CA GLU A 142 2.10 9.61 5.89
C GLU A 142 3.30 10.34 5.29
N ALA A 143 3.09 11.56 4.81
CA ALA A 143 4.22 12.38 4.39
C ALA A 143 5.13 12.56 5.61
N ALA A 144 6.43 12.28 5.44
CA ALA A 144 7.44 12.58 6.44
C ALA A 144 7.29 14.05 6.88
N GLY A 145 6.63 14.27 8.02
CA GLY A 145 6.12 15.58 8.41
C GLY A 145 4.79 15.54 9.18
N ALA A 146 4.60 14.56 10.05
CA ALA A 146 3.60 14.63 11.12
C ALA A 146 4.14 13.87 12.33
N GLN A 147 5.18 14.42 12.96
CA GLN A 147 5.38 14.14 14.38
C GLN A 147 4.18 14.73 15.11
N ILE A 148 3.16 13.90 15.32
CA ILE A 148 2.06 14.19 16.23
C ILE A 148 2.69 14.19 17.63
N GLY A 149 2.67 15.35 18.29
CA GLY A 149 3.35 15.60 19.54
C GLY A 149 2.98 14.58 20.62
N GLN A 150 4.00 13.94 21.20
CA GLN A 150 3.95 13.48 22.57
C GLN A 150 4.83 14.39 23.42
N GLY A 151 4.24 14.82 24.54
CA GLY A 151 4.69 15.96 25.32
C GLY A 151 6.09 15.83 25.90
N THR A 152 6.81 16.93 25.83
CA THR A 152 7.68 17.35 26.93
C THR A 152 7.01 18.56 27.58
N SER A 153 6.48 18.29 28.78
CA SER A 153 6.07 19.28 29.77
C SER A 153 7.19 20.32 29.95
N TRP A 154 6.95 21.55 29.50
CA TRP A 154 7.72 22.71 29.95
C TRP A 154 7.00 23.31 31.16
N ASN A 155 7.41 22.89 32.36
CA ASN A 155 7.08 23.61 33.60
C ASN A 155 8.05 24.78 33.74
N GLY A 156 7.48 25.96 34.00
CA GLY A 156 8.10 27.24 33.71
C GLY A 156 9.21 27.68 34.65
N GLU A 157 9.86 28.76 34.21
CA GLU A 157 10.41 29.80 35.07
C GLU A 157 10.35 31.14 34.34
N GLN A 158 10.32 32.18 35.15
CA GLN A 158 9.62 33.44 34.96
C GLN A 158 10.32 34.46 34.04
N SER A 159 9.46 35.27 33.40
CA SER A 159 9.49 36.73 33.31
C SER A 159 10.85 37.43 33.31
N MET A 160 11.18 38.15 32.22
CA MET A 160 11.57 39.56 32.33
C MET A 160 11.18 40.36 31.08
N ILE A 161 10.12 41.15 31.28
CA ILE A 161 9.95 42.58 30.97
C ILE A 161 10.13 43.06 29.51
N ALA A 162 9.02 43.60 29.03
CA ALA A 162 8.76 44.37 27.82
C ALA A 162 9.79 45.48 27.50
N THR A 163 9.93 45.77 26.20
CA THR A 163 9.66 47.10 25.60
C THR A 163 9.59 46.97 24.07
N LEU A 164 8.46 47.34 23.46
CA LEU A 164 8.27 47.71 22.04
C LEU A 164 8.09 49.25 22.00
N PRO A 165 7.97 49.91 20.83
CA PRO A 165 8.68 49.80 19.54
C PRO A 165 9.20 51.19 19.07
N SER A 166 9.86 51.30 17.90
CA SER A 166 9.61 52.36 16.87
C SER A 166 10.81 52.66 15.96
N VAL A 167 10.68 52.23 14.70
CA VAL A 167 10.77 53.00 13.43
C VAL A 167 11.48 54.38 13.38
N ALA A 168 12.31 54.51 12.33
CA ALA A 168 12.74 55.68 11.53
C ALA A 168 13.77 56.68 12.09
N ARG A 169 14.96 56.73 11.47
CA ARG A 169 15.32 57.57 10.30
C ARG A 169 16.67 57.14 9.73
#